data_AF-A0A368GLD3-F1
#
_entry.id   AF-A0A368GLD3-F1
#
_cell.length_a   1.000
_cell.length_b   1.000
_cell.length_c   1.000
_cell.angle_alpha   90.00
_cell.angle_beta   90.00
_cell.angle_gamma   90.00
#
_symmetry.space_group_name_H-M   'P 1'
#
loop_
_entity.id
_entity.type
_entity.pdbx_description
1 polymer ?
#
loop_
_entity_poly.entity_id
_entity_poly.type
_entity_poly.pdbx_seq_one_letter_code
_entity_poly.pdbx_strand_id
1 'polypeptide(L)'
;MQCHMKETLLDRGKTDKYGYFLLAGSHKEVTTIDPVLKILHKCDYAKGRWCWNKKRILIPKNYVVGGSKVTRYYDAGFIELSKKMEYDMDDQCHYLDDIKDIL
;
A
#
# COMPACT_ATOMS: atom_id res chain seq x y z
N MET A 1 -10.90 13.08 -24.11
CA MET A 1 -10.94 11.77 -23.44
C MET A 1 -10.00 11.85 -22.25
N GLN A 2 -10.55 12.05 -21.06
CA GLN A 2 -9.75 12.25 -19.84
C GLN A 2 -9.64 10.90 -19.12
N CYS A 3 -8.45 10.29 -19.14
CA CYS A 3 -8.18 9.12 -18.32
C CYS A 3 -8.18 9.57 -16.86
N HIS A 4 -9.29 9.36 -16.16
CA HIS A 4 -9.29 9.43 -14.70
C HIS A 4 -8.41 8.29 -14.19
N MET A 5 -7.24 8.61 -13.61
CA MET A 5 -6.44 7.65 -12.87
C MET A 5 -7.20 7.26 -11.59
N LYS A 6 -8.09 6.28 -11.70
CA LYS A 6 -8.78 5.71 -10.56
C LYS A 6 -7.81 4.78 -9.83
N GLU A 7 -7.54 5.05 -8.57
CA GLU A 7 -6.85 4.09 -7.72
C GLU A 7 -7.80 2.89 -7.47
N THR A 8 -7.45 1.72 -8.00
CA THR A 8 -8.19 0.48 -7.74
C THR A 8 -7.48 -0.36 -6.68
N LEU A 9 -8.23 -0.90 -5.72
CA LEU A 9 -7.72 -1.88 -4.77
C LEU A 9 -7.46 -3.21 -5.49
N LEU A 10 -6.21 -3.68 -5.46
CA LEU A 10 -5.83 -4.97 -6.04
C LEU A 10 -6.04 -6.12 -5.05
N ASP A 11 -5.57 -5.92 -3.82
CA ASP A 11 -5.65 -6.89 -2.72
C ASP A 11 -5.40 -6.19 -1.38
N ARG A 12 -5.75 -6.85 -0.27
CA ARG A 12 -5.48 -6.39 1.09
C ARG A 12 -5.29 -7.55 2.06
N GLY A 13 -4.41 -7.32 3.03
CA GLY A 13 -4.28 -8.15 4.23
C GLY A 13 -3.79 -7.36 5.43
N LYS A 14 -3.66 -8.04 6.55
CA LYS A 14 -2.97 -7.57 7.75
C LYS A 14 -1.68 -8.36 7.90
N THR A 15 -0.66 -7.72 8.46
CA THR A 15 0.56 -8.44 8.86
C THR A 15 0.24 -9.44 9.97
N ASP A 16 1.00 -10.53 10.01
CA ASP A 16 0.98 -11.43 11.16
C ASP A 16 1.67 -10.80 12.39
N LYS A 17 1.78 -11.56 13.48
CA LYS A 17 2.43 -11.11 14.72
C LYS A 17 3.94 -10.84 14.59
N TYR A 18 4.57 -11.28 13.51
CA TYR A 18 5.97 -11.07 13.20
C TYR A 18 6.19 -10.00 12.12
N GLY A 19 5.11 -9.38 11.60
CA GLY A 19 5.18 -8.35 10.57
C GLY A 19 5.14 -8.89 9.13
N TYR A 20 5.01 -10.19 8.90
CA TYR A 20 4.96 -10.77 7.55
C TYR A 20 3.59 -10.54 6.90
N PHE A 21 3.60 -10.31 5.59
CA PHE A 21 2.42 -10.22 4.75
C PHE A 21 2.71 -10.78 3.36
N LEU A 22 1.66 -11.23 2.66
CA LEU A 22 1.72 -11.65 1.27
C LEU A 22 0.44 -11.17 0.58
N LEU A 23 0.60 -10.38 -0.47
CA LEU A 23 -0.53 -9.83 -1.24
C LEU A 23 -0.38 -10.18 -2.72
N ALA A 24 -1.50 -10.46 -3.36
CA ALA A 24 -1.60 -10.79 -4.77
C ALA A 24 -2.94 -10.32 -5.32
N GLY A 25 -2.90 -9.45 -6.34
CA GLY A 25 -4.11 -8.94 -6.97
C GLY A 25 -3.91 -8.71 -8.45
N SER A 26 -5.02 -8.49 -9.16
CA SER A 26 -5.02 -8.23 -10.60
C SER A 26 -6.06 -7.18 -10.93
N HIS A 27 -5.81 -6.42 -12.01
CA HIS A 27 -6.77 -5.46 -12.53
C HIS A 27 -6.77 -5.51 -14.05
N LYS A 28 -7.94 -5.31 -14.65
CA LYS A 28 -8.10 -5.28 -16.09
C LYS A 28 -7.85 -3.85 -16.57
N GLU A 29 -6.67 -3.64 -17.14
CA GLU A 29 -6.26 -2.35 -17.72
C GLU A 29 -5.72 -2.53 -19.13
N VAL A 30 -5.80 -1.48 -19.93
CA VAL A 30 -5.26 -1.47 -21.30
C VAL A 30 -3.73 -1.37 -21.27
N THR A 31 -3.18 -0.65 -20.29
CA THR A 31 -1.75 -0.46 -20.09
C THR A 31 -1.24 -1.27 -18.91
N THR A 32 0.08 -1.40 -18.78
CA THR A 32 0.70 -1.96 -17.57
C THR A 32 0.40 -1.04 -16.38
N ILE A 33 -0.25 -1.61 -15.36
CA ILE A 33 -0.54 -0.90 -14.10
C ILE A 33 0.74 -0.45 -13.39
N ASP A 34 0.58 0.54 -12.51
CA ASP A 34 1.60 1.09 -11.62
C ASP A 34 1.24 0.75 -10.16
N PRO A 35 1.52 -0.48 -9.69
CA PRO A 35 1.09 -0.90 -8.36
C PRO A 35 1.84 -0.17 -7.25
N VAL A 36 1.11 0.17 -6.19
CA VAL A 36 1.65 0.82 -4.99
C VAL A 36 1.23 0.02 -3.77
N LEU A 37 2.21 -0.45 -2.99
CA LEU A 37 1.97 -0.99 -1.66
C LEU A 37 1.74 0.18 -0.70
N LYS A 38 0.54 0.20 -0.08
CA LYS A 38 0.17 1.17 0.95
C LYS A 38 0.15 0.46 2.30
N ILE A 39 0.99 0.89 3.23
CA ILE A 39 1.07 0.36 4.59
C ILE A 39 0.43 1.37 5.53
N LEU A 40 -0.65 0.96 6.20
CA LEU A 40 -1.28 1.73 7.26
C LEU A 40 -0.85 1.18 8.62
N HIS A 41 -0.33 2.04 9.50
CA HIS A 41 0.17 1.60 10.80
C HIS A 41 -0.01 2.65 11.90
N LYS A 42 0.19 2.21 13.15
CA LYS A 42 0.21 3.05 14.37
C LYS A 42 1.56 2.97 15.11
N CYS A 43 2.63 2.55 14.43
CA CYS A 43 3.98 2.58 15.01
C CYS A 43 4.38 4.04 15.36
N ASP A 44 5.12 4.20 16.46
CA ASP A 44 5.55 5.49 17.04
C ASP A 44 4.41 6.52 17.21
N TYR A 45 3.24 6.02 17.61
CA TYR A 45 2.05 6.83 17.82
C TYR A 45 2.15 7.64 19.13
N ALA A 46 2.16 8.97 19.02
CA ALA A 46 1.96 9.86 20.16
C ALA A 46 0.50 9.80 20.65
N LYS A 47 0.31 9.61 21.97
CA LYS A 47 -1.02 9.56 22.60
C LYS A 47 -1.87 10.78 22.20
N GLY A 48 -3.06 10.52 21.64
CA GLY A 48 -4.10 11.54 21.38
C GLY A 48 -4.50 11.73 19.90
N ARG A 49 -3.79 11.12 18.94
CA ARG A 49 -4.02 11.35 17.51
C ARG A 49 -4.82 10.22 16.85
N TRP A 50 -6.11 10.36 16.57
CA TRP A 50 -6.97 9.27 16.02
C TRP A 50 -6.64 8.75 14.59
N CYS A 51 -5.49 9.10 14.02
CA CYS A 51 -5.14 8.82 12.63
C CYS A 51 -4.10 7.69 12.49
N TRP A 52 -4.04 7.10 11.29
CA TRP A 52 -3.05 6.09 10.94
C TRP A 52 -1.97 6.73 10.06
N ASN A 53 -0.72 6.35 10.29
CA ASN A 53 0.38 6.71 9.41
C ASN A 53 0.32 5.86 8.13
N LYS A 54 0.75 6.42 7.01
CA LYS A 54 0.69 5.77 5.69
C LYS A 54 2.06 5.81 5.03
N LYS A 55 2.59 4.64 4.67
CA LYS A 55 3.81 4.51 3.86
C LYS A 55 3.45 3.99 2.47
N ARG A 56 4.05 4.57 1.44
CA ARG A 56 3.83 4.19 0.03
C ARG A 56 5.12 3.64 -0.57
N ILE A 57 5.05 2.46 -1.16
CA ILE A 57 6.17 1.82 -1.85
C ILE A 57 5.73 1.51 -3.28
N LEU A 58 6.46 2.03 -4.26
CA LEU A 58 6.23 1.72 -5.67
C LEU A 58 6.73 0.31 -5.96
N ILE A 59 5.86 -0.52 -6.53
CA ILE A 59 6.23 -1.87 -6.95
C ILE A 59 6.80 -1.80 -8.36
N PRO A 60 8.04 -2.28 -8.61
CA PRO A 60 8.65 -2.17 -9.93
C PRO A 60 7.85 -2.93 -11.00
N LYS A 61 7.70 -2.34 -12.19
CA LYS A 61 6.85 -2.88 -13.28
C LYS A 61 7.21 -4.28 -13.73
N ASN A 62 8.45 -4.72 -13.56
CA ASN A 62 8.84 -6.09 -13.86
C ASN A 62 8.07 -7.09 -12.98
N TYR A 63 7.63 -6.75 -11.77
CA TYR A 63 6.81 -7.66 -10.95
C TYR A 63 5.34 -7.76 -11.41
N VAL A 64 4.93 -6.97 -12.41
CA VAL A 64 3.60 -7.04 -13.02
C VAL A 64 3.64 -7.98 -14.21
N VAL A 65 2.75 -8.98 -14.21
CA VAL A 65 2.62 -9.95 -15.30
C VAL A 65 1.19 -9.97 -15.84
N GLY A 66 1.05 -10.36 -17.11
CA GLY A 66 -0.26 -10.50 -17.74
C GLY A 66 -1.03 -11.72 -17.20
N GLY A 67 -2.34 -11.58 -17.10
CA GLY A 67 -3.23 -12.61 -16.55
C GLY A 67 -3.49 -12.44 -15.05
N SER A 68 -4.10 -13.45 -14.43
CA SER A 68 -4.54 -13.41 -13.02
C SER A 68 -3.65 -14.21 -12.07
N LYS A 69 -2.62 -14.89 -12.57
CA LYS A 69 -1.74 -15.75 -11.78
C LYS A 69 -0.40 -15.08 -11.52
N VAL A 70 -0.06 -14.91 -10.24
CA VAL A 70 1.26 -14.42 -9.84
C VAL A 70 2.34 -15.44 -10.20
N THR A 71 3.41 -14.98 -10.83
CA THR A 71 4.59 -15.81 -11.17
C THR A 71 5.83 -15.44 -10.36
N ARG A 72 5.89 -14.22 -9.82
CA ARG A 72 6.94 -13.74 -8.93
C ARG A 72 6.39 -12.72 -7.95
N TYR A 73 6.91 -12.74 -6.72
CA TYR A 73 6.61 -11.75 -5.69
C TYR A 73 7.71 -10.71 -5.63
N TYR A 74 7.32 -9.46 -5.42
CA TYR A 74 8.25 -8.41 -5.01
C TYR A 74 8.53 -8.55 -3.52
N ASP A 75 9.80 -8.75 -3.15
CA ASP A 75 10.23 -8.72 -1.76
C ASP A 75 10.51 -7.27 -1.34
N ALA A 76 9.67 -6.76 -0.44
CA ALA A 76 9.80 -5.41 0.09
C ALA A 76 10.88 -5.29 1.19
N GLY A 77 11.47 -6.40 1.61
CA GLY A 77 12.45 -6.47 2.68
C GLY A 77 11.88 -6.05 4.03
N PHE A 78 12.76 -5.52 4.90
CA PHE A 78 12.38 -4.96 6.19
C PHE A 78 12.08 -3.48 6.07
N ILE A 79 10.87 -3.09 6.48
CA ILE A 79 10.42 -1.70 6.42
C ILE A 79 10.30 -1.17 7.84
N GLU A 80 11.19 -0.23 8.21
CA GLU A 80 11.07 0.51 9.46
C GLU A 80 9.91 1.51 9.37
N LEU A 81 8.98 1.42 10.33
CA LEU A 81 7.73 2.18 10.37
C LEU A 81 7.69 3.20 11.52
N SER A 82 8.69 3.22 12.42
CA SER A 82 8.77 4.19 13.53
C SER A 82 9.25 5.57 13.10
N LYS A 83 10.12 5.66 12.09
CA LYS A 83 10.71 6.94 11.66
C LYS A 83 9.89 7.57 10.53
N LYS A 84 9.43 8.81 10.74
CA LYS A 84 8.95 9.67 9.64
C LYS A 84 10.12 9.94 8.68
N MET A 85 9.99 9.54 7.42
CA MET A 85 10.99 9.89 6.40
C MET A 85 10.64 11.25 5.80
N GLU A 86 11.66 12.05 5.45
CA GLU A 86 11.49 13.41 4.91
C GLU A 86 10.69 13.46 3.59
N TYR A 87 10.60 12.32 2.87
CA TYR A 87 9.81 12.15 1.65
C TYR A 87 8.36 11.69 1.89
N ASP A 88 7.92 11.53 3.14
CA ASP A 88 6.51 11.32 3.48
C ASP A 88 5.76 12.67 3.33
N MET A 89 5.71 13.19 2.09
CA MET A 89 5.14 14.49 1.73
C MET A 89 3.60 14.55 1.82
N ASP A 90 3.00 13.72 2.66
CA ASP A 90 1.56 13.74 2.90
C ASP A 90 1.34 13.53 4.41
N ASP A 91 1.73 14.55 5.18
CA ASP A 91 1.46 14.68 6.62
C ASP A 91 -0.05 14.94 6.87
N GLN A 92 -0.93 14.54 5.93
CA GLN A 92 -2.36 14.49 6.11
C GLN A 92 -2.70 13.27 6.96
N CYS A 93 -3.05 13.52 8.22
CA CYS A 93 -3.75 12.53 9.04
C CYS A 93 -5.01 12.08 8.28
N HIS A 94 -4.94 10.89 7.68
CA HIS A 94 -6.10 10.22 7.12
C HIS A 94 -7.01 9.78 8.27
N TYR A 95 -8.20 10.38 8.36
CA TYR A 95 -9.24 9.97 9.32
C TYR A 95 -9.76 8.58 8.93
N LEU A 96 -10.47 7.93 9.85
CA LEU A 96 -10.98 6.55 9.70
C LEU A 96 -11.72 6.26 8.38
N ASP A 97 -12.19 7.27 7.67
CA ASP A 97 -12.87 7.14 6.38
C ASP A 97 -12.00 6.49 5.30
N ASP A 98 -10.68 6.73 5.30
CA ASP A 98 -9.74 6.07 4.37
C ASP A 98 -9.50 4.57 4.70
N ILE A 99 -9.96 4.13 5.87
CA ILE A 99 -9.80 2.77 6.40
C ILE A 99 -11.15 2.07 6.55
N LYS A 100 -12.26 2.71 6.21
CA LYS A 100 -13.55 2.02 6.12
C LYS A 100 -13.55 1.03 4.98
N ASP A 101 -12.93 1.41 3.86
CA ASP A 101 -12.75 0.48 2.76
C ASP A 101 -11.74 -0.60 3.13
N ILE A 102 -10.80 -0.30 4.06
CA ILE A 102 -9.75 -1.02 4.84
C ILE A 102 -10.13 -2.27 5.66
N LEU A 103 -11.21 -2.13 6.42
CA LEU A 103 -11.66 -3.00 7.51
C LEU A 103 -12.87 -3.84 7.10
#